data_AF-A0A533RVG4-F1
#
_entry.id   AF-A0A533RVG4-F1
#
_cell.length_a   1.000
_cell.length_b   1.000
_cell.length_c   1.000
_cell.angle_alpha   90.00
_cell.angle_beta   90.00
_cell.angle_gamma   90.00
#
_symmetry.space_group_name_H-M   'P 1'
#
loop_
_entity.id
_entity.type
_entity.pdbx_description
1 polymer ?
#
loop_
_entity_poly.entity_id
_entity_poly.type
_entity_poly.pdbx_seq_one_letter_code
_entity_poly.pdbx_strand_id
1 'polypeptide(L)' 'MENIVFPKCQKCNTGDLVPLSDFGSQGAPIHYKVWVCTNPECGFNIKIRNGDIYVNEPILSGAVHTNRYR' A
#
# COMPACT_ATOMS: atom_id res chain seq x y z
N MET A 1 14.94 -20.52 -1.62
CA MET A 1 14.15 -19.28 -1.50
C MET A 1 12.73 -19.70 -1.19
N GLU A 2 12.18 -19.27 -0.06
CA GLU A 2 10.77 -19.53 0.24
C GLU A 2 9.90 -18.73 -0.73
N ASN A 3 8.92 -19.39 -1.36
CA ASN A 3 7.91 -18.71 -2.15
C ASN A 3 6.92 -18.06 -1.18
N ILE A 4 7.03 -16.75 -0.99
CA ILE A 4 6.04 -15.98 -0.25
C ILE A 4 4.78 -15.91 -1.11
N VAL A 5 3.72 -16.58 -0.67
CA VAL A 5 2.40 -16.52 -1.31
C VAL A 5 1.58 -15.46 -0.61
N PHE A 6 1.24 -14.39 -1.34
CA PHE A 6 0.33 -13.36 -0.82
C PHE A 6 -1.13 -13.81 -0.94
N PRO A 7 -2.00 -13.42 0.00
CA PRO A 7 -3.41 -13.80 -0.04
C PRO A 7 -4.13 -13.14 -1.21
N LYS A 8 -5.15 -13.81 -1.75
CA LYS A 8 -6.05 -13.18 -2.73
C LYS A 8 -6.83 -12.04 -2.10
N CYS A 9 -7.03 -10.97 -2.86
CA CYS A 9 -7.86 -9.85 -2.46
C CYS A 9 -9.32 -10.31 -2.32
N GLN A 10 -9.83 -10.36 -1.10
CA GLN A 10 -11.18 -10.85 -0.81
C GLN A 10 -12.30 -9.94 -1.34
N LYS A 11 -11.99 -8.71 -1.76
CA LYS A 11 -12.98 -7.78 -2.36
C LYS A 11 -13.30 -8.14 -3.81
N CYS A 12 -12.29 -8.48 -4.61
CA CYS A 12 -12.48 -8.75 -6.05
C CYS A 12 -12.16 -10.19 -6.46
N ASN A 13 -11.45 -10.95 -5.64
CA ASN A 13 -10.95 -12.31 -5.90
C ASN A 13 -10.04 -12.45 -7.14
N THR A 14 -9.76 -11.37 -7.87
CA THR A 14 -8.88 -11.35 -9.05
C THR A 14 -7.44 -11.04 -8.67
N GLY A 15 -7.23 -9.98 -7.88
CA GLY A 15 -5.89 -9.51 -7.50
C GLY A 15 -5.34 -10.22 -6.27
N ASP A 16 -4.05 -10.03 -6.03
CA ASP A 16 -3.36 -10.39 -4.79
C ASP A 16 -3.33 -9.17 -3.86
N LEU A 17 -3.38 -9.41 -2.55
CA LEU A 17 -3.25 -8.39 -1.53
C LEU A 17 -1.79 -8.35 -1.08
N VAL A 18 -1.07 -7.32 -1.51
CA VAL A 18 0.38 -7.19 -1.30
C VAL A 18 0.71 -6.08 -0.32
N PRO A 19 1.74 -6.23 0.52
CA PRO A 19 2.12 -5.19 1.46
C PRO A 19 3.15 -4.24 0.84
N LEU A 20 2.93 -2.94 0.97
CA LEU A 20 3.90 -1.91 0.60
C LEU A 20 4.51 -1.30 1.85
N SER A 21 5.82 -1.04 1.75
CA SER A 21 6.60 -0.34 2.77
C SER A 21 6.88 1.08 2.31
N ASP A 22 7.24 1.94 3.26
CA ASP A 22 7.52 3.36 3.02
C ASP A 22 8.64 3.81 3.97
N PHE A 23 9.03 5.08 3.90
CA PHE A 23 9.96 5.70 4.84
C PHE A 23 9.26 6.80 5.66
N GLY A 24 9.53 6.80 6.96
CA GLY A 24 9.07 7.81 7.90
C GLY A 24 9.95 9.04 7.95
N SER A 25 9.79 9.81 9.03
CA SER A 25 10.70 10.92 9.35
C SER A 25 12.15 10.42 9.42
N GLN A 26 13.07 11.25 8.95
CA GLN A 26 14.50 10.93 8.87
C GLN A 26 14.86 9.67 8.06
N GLY A 27 13.94 9.18 7.21
CA GLY A 27 14.20 7.98 6.40
C GLY A 27 14.13 6.67 7.17
N ALA A 28 13.52 6.65 8.36
CA ALA A 28 13.30 5.42 9.09
C ALA A 28 12.42 4.46 8.26
N PRO A 29 12.80 3.19 8.06
CA PRO A 29 12.00 2.25 7.31
C PRO A 29 10.68 1.95 8.04
N ILE A 30 9.57 1.99 7.31
CA ILE A 30 8.25 1.61 7.78
C ILE A 30 7.78 0.43 6.94
N HIS A 31 7.89 -0.76 7.51
CA HIS A 31 7.45 -1.97 6.86
C HIS A 31 5.92 -2.09 6.90
N TYR A 32 5.35 -2.56 5.79
CA TYR A 32 3.94 -2.96 5.72
C TYR A 32 2.96 -1.84 6.11
N LYS A 33 3.29 -0.60 5.75
CA LYS A 33 2.48 0.60 6.03
C LYS A 33 1.09 0.54 5.38
N VAL A 34 0.98 -0.14 4.25
CA VAL A 34 -0.27 -0.33 3.51
C VAL A 34 -0.33 -1.71 2.89
N TRP A 35 -1.52 -2.29 2.85
CA TRP A 35 -1.83 -3.44 1.99
C TRP A 35 -2.71 -2.99 0.83
N VAL A 36 -2.37 -3.39 -0.39
CA VAL A 36 -3.07 -2.98 -1.62
C VAL A 36 -3.45 -4.18 -2.47
N CYS A 37 -4.58 -4.11 -3.15
CA CYS A 37 -4.93 -5.04 -4.20
C CYS A 37 -4.11 -4.75 -5.47
N THR A 38 -3.55 -5.78 -6.09
CA THR A 38 -2.80 -5.64 -7.36
C THR A 38 -3.71 -5.41 -8.58
N ASN A 39 -5.01 -5.62 -8.47
CA ASN A 39 -5.96 -5.27 -9.53
C ASN A 39 -6.24 -3.75 -9.50
N PRO A 40 -5.83 -2.97 -10.52
CA PRO A 40 -5.98 -1.51 -10.53
C PRO A 40 -7.44 -1.06 -10.51
N GLU A 41 -8.36 -1.84 -11.09
CA GLU A 41 -9.80 -1.55 -11.09
C GLU A 41 -10.44 -1.76 -9.71
N CYS A 42 -9.81 -2.52 -8.82
CA CYS A 42 -10.37 -2.87 -7.52
C CYS A 42 -10.23 -1.71 -6.50
N GLY A 43 -9.07 -1.04 -6.53
CA GLY A 43 -8.72 0.05 -5.62
C GLY A 43 -8.67 -0.30 -4.13
N PHE A 44 -8.87 -1.57 -3.73
CA PHE A 44 -8.90 -1.96 -2.33
C PHE A 44 -7.55 -1.72 -1.66
N ASN A 45 -7.58 -1.05 -0.52
CA ASN A 45 -6.39 -0.80 0.28
C ASN A 45 -6.73 -0.64 1.77
N ILE A 46 -5.76 -0.99 2.63
CA ILE A 46 -5.80 -0.77 4.08
C ILE A 46 -4.48 -0.08 4.46
N LYS A 47 -4.56 1.14 5.01
CA LYS A 47 -3.41 1.99 5.35
C LYS A 47 -3.34 2.22 6.85
N ILE A 48 -2.13 2.23 7.40
CA ILE A 48 -1.88 2.65 8.79
C ILE A 48 -1.33 4.08 8.79
N ARG A 49 -1.89 4.95 9.62
CA ARG A 49 -1.33 6.29 9.90
C ARG A 49 -1.40 6.57 11.40
N ASN A 50 -0.25 6.76 12.04
CA ASN A 50 -0.16 7.12 13.46
C ASN A 50 -1.00 6.25 14.43
N GLY A 51 -1.16 4.95 14.11
CA GLY A 51 -1.96 4.01 14.91
C GLY A 51 -3.38 3.81 14.40
N ASP A 52 -3.88 4.67 13.52
CA ASP A 52 -5.21 4.55 12.93
C ASP A 52 -5.19 3.73 11.65
N ILE A 53 -6.28 2.98 11.43
CA ILE A 53 -6.49 2.16 10.24
C ILE A 53 -7.49 2.85 9.31
N TYR A 54 -7.07 3.08 8.07
CA TYR A 54 -7.88 3.65 7.01
C TYR A 54 -8.15 2.57 5.96
N VAL A 55 -9.39 2.49 5.49
CA VAL A 55 -9.82 1.49 4.51
C VAL A 55 -10.35 2.19 3.26
N ASN A 56 -9.93 1.72 2.09
CA ASN A 56 -10.36 2.21 0.77
C ASN A 56 -10.17 3.72 0.57
N GLU A 57 -9.09 4.29 1.11
CA GLU A 57 -8.77 5.68 0.80
C GLU A 57 -8.45 5.87 -0.69
N PRO A 58 -8.71 7.06 -1.26
CA PRO A 58 -8.32 7.38 -2.63
C PRO A 58 -6.84 7.10 -2.89
N ILE A 59 -6.56 6.52 -4.05
CA ILE A 59 -5.21 6.30 -4.55
C ILE A 59 -4.88 7.48 -5.47
N LEU A 60 -3.95 8.32 -5.03
CA LEU A 60 -3.51 9.49 -5.78
C LEU A 60 -2.28 9.14 -6.61
N SER A 61 -2.20 9.67 -7.83
CA SER A 61 -1.02 9.50 -8.67
C SER A 61 0.16 10.30 -8.09
N GLY A 62 1.28 9.62 -7.87
CA GLY A 62 2.53 10.25 -7.45
C GLY A 62 3.15 11.17 -8.51
N ALA A 63 2.68 11.12 -9.77
CA ALA A 63 3.18 11.97 -10.85
C ALA A 63 3.00 13.47 -10.57
N VAL A 64 2.04 13.83 -9.70
CA VAL A 64 1.76 15.22 -9.32
C VAL A 64 2.66 15.69 -8.16
N HIS A 65 3.30 14.77 -7.45
CA HIS A 65 4.33 15.13 -6.47
C HIS A 65 5.60 15.46 -7.24
N THR A 66 5.73 16.73 -7.65
CA THR A 66 7.03 17.29 -7.99
C THR A 66 7.99 16.91 -6.87
N ASN A 67 9.11 16.29 -7.25
CA ASN A 67 10.12 15.83 -6.32
C ASN A 67 10.44 17.02 -5.41
N ARG A 68 9.95 17.01 -4.15
CA ARG A 68 10.32 18.04 -3.20
C ARG A 68 11.79 17.78 -2.95
N TYR A 69 12.65 18.51 -3.67
CA TYR A 69 14.07 18.55 -3.38
C TYR A 69 14.17 18.77 -1.87
N ARG A 70 14.75 17.77 -1.20
CA ARG A 70 15.15 17.89 0.19
C ARG A 70 16.24 18.94 0.31
#